data_AF-A0A958GZ26-F1
#
_entry.id   AF-A0A958GZ26-F1
#
_cell.length_a   1.000
_cell.length_b   1.000
_cell.length_c   1.000
_cell.angle_alpha   90.00
_cell.angle_beta   90.00
_cell.angle_gamma   90.00
#
_symmetry.space_group_name_H-M   'P 1'
#
loop_
_entity.id
_entity.type
_entity.pdbx_description
1 polymer ?
#
loop_
_entity_poly.entity_id
_entity_poly.type
_entity_poly.pdbx_seq_one_letter_code
_entity_poly.pdbx_strand_id
1 'polypeptide(L)'
;PLHLLDCCLVSNGAIAVIVSSAEDAANMAQPPVYIWGMGQGHPGDPVRHGFDPETETGARIAAQTAYAMAGVGPEDVTQCKL
;
A
#
# COMPACT_ATOMS: atom_id res chain seq x y z
N PRO A 1 -8.49 4.63 -24.36
CA PRO A 1 -7.52 5.72 -24.60
C PRO A 1 -7.59 6.71 -23.43
N LEU A 2 -6.46 7.12 -22.86
CA LEU A 2 -6.40 8.04 -21.71
C LEU A 2 -6.50 9.51 -22.18
N HIS A 3 -7.17 10.36 -21.39
CA HIS A 3 -7.29 11.80 -21.58
C HIS A 3 -6.50 12.57 -20.51
N LEU A 4 -6.46 13.91 -20.61
CA LEU A 4 -5.63 14.78 -19.76
C LEU A 4 -5.83 14.57 -18.25
N LEU A 5 -7.07 14.35 -17.81
CA LEU A 5 -7.41 14.17 -16.39
C LEU A 5 -7.34 12.70 -15.92
N ASP A 6 -7.02 11.78 -16.82
CA ASP A 6 -6.77 10.37 -16.49
C ASP A 6 -5.31 10.14 -16.05
N CYS A 7 -4.46 11.17 -16.17
CA CYS A 7 -3.05 11.14 -15.80
C CYS A 7 -2.81 11.88 -14.46
N CYS A 8 -1.95 11.31 -13.62
CA CYS A 8 -1.54 11.96 -12.37
C CYS A 8 -0.71 13.24 -12.65
N LEU A 9 -0.84 14.22 -11.75
CA LEU A 9 -0.10 15.48 -11.84
C LEU A 9 1.39 15.26 -11.55
N VAL A 10 2.25 15.89 -12.35
CA VAL A 10 3.68 15.99 -12.04
C VAL A 10 3.86 16.90 -10.83
N SER A 11 4.36 16.34 -9.73
CA SER A 11 4.54 17.03 -8.44
C SER A 11 5.95 16.81 -7.89
N ASN A 12 6.51 17.85 -7.27
CA ASN A 12 7.77 17.78 -6.53
C ASN A 12 7.47 17.89 -5.03
N GLY A 13 7.87 16.90 -4.25
CA GLY A 13 7.69 16.87 -2.80
C GLY A 13 8.49 15.75 -2.14
N ALA A 14 8.59 15.78 -0.81
CA ALA A 14 9.29 14.76 -0.02
C ALA A 14 8.53 14.50 1.30
N ILE A 15 8.62 13.26 1.78
CA ILE A 15 8.06 12.81 3.06
C ILE A 15 9.12 11.93 3.73
N ALA A 16 9.26 12.05 5.05
CA ALA A 16 10.06 11.16 5.87
C ALA A 16 9.22 10.60 7.02
N VAL A 17 9.47 9.34 7.36
CA VAL A 17 8.85 8.67 8.52
C VAL A 17 9.94 8.00 9.36
N ILE A 18 9.76 7.99 10.68
CA ILE A 18 10.60 7.25 11.62
C ILE A 18 9.83 6.00 11.99
N VAL A 19 10.44 4.83 11.80
CA VAL A 19 9.85 3.53 12.11
C VAL A 19 10.72 2.83 13.14
N SER A 20 10.09 2.27 14.17
CA SER A 20 10.74 1.52 15.25
C SER A 20 9.88 0.35 15.68
N SER A 21 10.37 -0.42 16.66
CA SER A 21 9.52 -1.37 17.38
C SER A 21 8.43 -0.63 18.17
N ALA A 22 7.35 -1.33 18.51
CA ALA A 22 6.29 -0.80 19.36
C ALA A 22 6.77 -0.49 20.79
N GLU A 23 7.76 -1.26 21.27
CA GLU A 23 8.39 -1.07 22.59
C GLU A 23 9.20 0.23 22.63
N ASP A 24 10.06 0.46 21.64
CA ASP A 24 10.87 1.69 21.56
C ASP A 24 9.99 2.92 21.35
N ALA A 25 8.93 2.77 20.55
CA ALA A 25 8.00 3.86 20.23
C ALA A 25 7.33 4.45 21.47
N ALA A 26 7.14 3.67 22.54
CA ALA A 26 6.53 4.13 23.79
C ALA A 26 7.36 5.20 24.52
N ASN A 27 8.69 5.24 24.26
CA ASN A 27 9.61 6.19 24.87
C ASN A 27 9.96 7.37 23.95
N MET A 28 9.35 7.45 22.76
CA MET A 28 9.63 8.51 21.79
C MET A 28 8.81 9.78 22.07
N ALA A 29 9.26 10.91 21.50
CA ALA A 29 8.69 12.22 21.78
C ALA A 29 7.25 12.40 21.27
N GLN A 30 6.81 11.62 20.28
CA GLN A 30 5.50 11.74 19.64
C GLN A 30 4.64 10.50 19.91
N PRO A 31 3.32 10.65 20.08
CA PRO A 31 2.41 9.51 20.12
C PRO A 31 2.57 8.64 18.86
N PRO A 32 2.76 7.32 18.99
CA PRO A 32 2.98 6.47 17.84
C PRO A 32 1.69 6.13 17.10
N VAL A 33 1.84 5.74 15.83
CA VAL A 33 0.82 5.01 15.06
C VAL A 33 1.37 3.62 14.73
N TYR A 34 0.52 2.61 14.76
CA TYR A 34 0.94 1.22 14.62
C TYR A 34 0.69 0.70 13.20
N ILE A 35 1.71 0.06 12.64
CA ILE A 35 1.59 -0.67 11.37
C ILE A 35 1.19 -2.10 11.71
N TRP A 36 -0.07 -2.46 11.49
CA TRP A 36 -0.60 -3.80 11.82
C TRP A 36 -0.25 -4.84 10.75
N GLY A 37 -0.10 -4.42 9.50
CA GLY A 37 0.26 -5.31 8.41
C GLY A 37 0.85 -4.54 7.22
N MET A 38 1.68 -5.22 6.44
CA MET A 38 2.30 -4.69 5.23
C MET A 38 2.37 -5.79 4.18
N GLY A 39 2.10 -5.46 2.93
CA GLY A 39 2.23 -6.38 1.82
C GLY A 39 2.83 -5.70 0.61
N GLN A 40 3.57 -6.47 -0.17
CA GLN A 40 4.10 -6.08 -1.47
C GLN A 40 3.69 -7.16 -2.46
N GLY A 41 3.27 -6.76 -3.66
CA GLY A 41 2.77 -7.68 -4.67
C GLY A 41 3.33 -7.30 -6.03
N HIS A 42 4.02 -8.24 -6.66
CA HIS A 42 4.57 -8.07 -7.99
C HIS A 42 4.01 -9.18 -8.89
N PRO A 43 3.15 -8.86 -9.88
CA PRO A 43 2.46 -9.86 -10.69
C PRO A 43 3.38 -10.58 -11.72
N GLY A 44 4.68 -10.24 -11.76
CA GLY A 44 5.63 -10.78 -12.75
C GLY A 44 5.82 -9.86 -13.96
N ASP A 45 6.52 -10.34 -15.00
CA ASP A 45 6.93 -9.54 -16.17
C ASP A 45 5.75 -9.22 -17.12
N PRO A 46 5.34 -7.94 -17.24
CA PRO A 46 4.24 -7.51 -18.11
C PRO A 46 4.61 -7.43 -19.60
N VAL A 47 5.88 -7.67 -19.98
CA VAL A 47 6.36 -7.55 -21.37
C VAL A 47 5.98 -8.78 -22.23
N ARG A 48 5.38 -9.82 -21.65
CA ARG A 48 4.76 -10.90 -22.43
C ARG A 48 3.41 -10.45 -22.98
N HIS A 49 3.32 -10.37 -24.32
CA HIS A 49 2.05 -10.29 -25.05
C HIS A 49 1.03 -11.29 -24.47
N GLY A 50 -0.13 -10.79 -24.01
CA GLY A 50 -1.20 -11.62 -23.47
C GLY A 50 -1.35 -11.64 -21.94
N PHE A 51 -0.74 -10.70 -21.21
CA PHE A 51 -1.06 -10.51 -19.79
C PHE A 51 -2.49 -9.97 -19.61
N ASP A 52 -3.28 -10.78 -18.92
CA ASP A 52 -4.71 -10.66 -18.58
C ASP A 52 -5.02 -9.44 -17.67
N PRO A 53 -6.31 -9.15 -17.37
CA PRO A 53 -6.93 -7.83 -17.44
C PRO A 53 -6.33 -6.76 -16.51
N GLU A 54 -6.43 -5.49 -16.95
CA GLU A 54 -5.98 -4.26 -16.25
C GLU A 54 -6.47 -4.12 -14.80
N THR A 55 -7.45 -4.93 -14.39
CA THR A 55 -8.04 -4.97 -13.04
C THR A 55 -7.32 -5.92 -12.06
N GLU A 56 -6.51 -6.86 -12.54
CA GLU A 56 -5.76 -7.79 -11.68
C GLU A 56 -4.31 -7.31 -11.49
N THR A 57 -4.14 -6.39 -10.53
CA THR A 57 -2.83 -5.81 -10.22
C THR A 57 -2.15 -6.52 -9.05
N GLY A 58 -0.86 -6.23 -8.85
CA GLY A 58 -0.12 -6.63 -7.66
C GLY A 58 -0.76 -6.19 -6.34
N ALA A 59 -1.68 -5.21 -6.36
CA ALA A 59 -2.41 -4.77 -5.18
C ALA A 59 -3.23 -5.91 -4.54
N ARG A 60 -3.78 -6.84 -5.34
CA ARG A 60 -4.52 -8.00 -4.79
C ARG A 60 -3.60 -8.90 -3.95
N ILE A 61 -2.39 -9.15 -4.44
CA ILE A 61 -1.37 -9.95 -3.74
C ILE A 61 -0.92 -9.22 -2.47
N ALA A 62 -0.61 -7.93 -2.59
CA ALA A 62 -0.19 -7.10 -1.46
C ALA A 62 -1.27 -7.05 -0.36
N ALA A 63 -2.53 -6.87 -0.74
CA ALA A 63 -3.66 -6.80 0.19
C ALA A 63 -3.81 -8.10 0.98
N GLN A 64 -3.72 -9.26 0.33
CA GLN A 64 -3.84 -10.56 1.01
C GLN A 64 -2.81 -10.70 2.14
N THR A 65 -1.54 -10.37 1.89
CA THR A 65 -0.49 -10.41 2.91
C THR A 65 -0.73 -9.37 4.01
N ALA A 66 -1.04 -8.13 3.64
CA ALA A 66 -1.25 -7.05 4.60
C ALA A 66 -2.41 -7.35 5.55
N TYR A 67 -3.56 -7.79 5.03
CA TYR A 67 -4.74 -8.14 5.82
C TYR A 67 -4.48 -9.36 6.71
N ALA A 68 -3.84 -10.40 6.18
CA ALA A 68 -3.49 -11.58 6.98
C ALA A 68 -2.54 -11.25 8.13
N MET A 69 -1.54 -10.37 7.89
CA MET A 69 -0.63 -9.90 8.95
C MET A 69 -1.36 -9.05 10.00
N ALA A 70 -2.27 -8.18 9.56
CA ALA A 70 -3.04 -7.33 10.44
C ALA A 70 -4.16 -8.06 11.20
N GLY A 71 -4.55 -9.25 10.75
CA GLY A 71 -5.65 -10.04 11.33
C GLY A 71 -7.03 -9.42 11.12
N VAL A 72 -7.21 -8.60 10.07
CA VAL A 72 -8.45 -7.86 9.77
C VAL A 72 -8.85 -8.02 8.30
N GLY A 73 -10.11 -7.76 7.99
CA GLY A 73 -10.66 -7.71 6.63
C GLY A 73 -10.90 -6.28 6.12
N PRO A 74 -11.24 -6.10 4.83
CA PRO A 74 -11.61 -4.79 4.28
C PRO A 74 -12.84 -4.17 4.97
N GLU A 75 -13.75 -4.97 5.51
CA GLU A 75 -14.91 -4.52 6.29
C GLU A 75 -14.54 -3.84 7.61
N ASP A 76 -13.35 -4.12 8.15
CA ASP A 76 -12.83 -3.48 9.36
C ASP A 76 -12.16 -2.12 9.05
N VAL A 77 -11.97 -1.79 7.77
CA VAL A 77 -11.28 -0.57 7.32
C VAL A 77 -12.27 0.55 7.05
N THR A 78 -12.17 1.63 7.83
CA THR A 78 -13.07 2.79 7.71
C THR A 78 -12.55 3.89 6.79
N GLN A 79 -11.26 3.87 6.44
CA GLN A 79 -10.62 4.84 5.53
C GLN A 79 -9.63 4.14 4.61
N CYS A 80 -9.59 4.55 3.34
CA CYS A 80 -8.69 3.98 2.34
C CYS A 80 -8.00 5.10 1.53
N LYS A 81 -6.71 4.92 1.26
CA LYS A 81 -5.93 5.75 0.34
C LYS A 81 -5.33 4.82 -0.72
N LEU A 82 -5.76 4.99 -1.96
CA LEU A 82 -5.34 4.22 -3.14
C LEU A 82 -4.24 4.94 -3.92
#